data_AF-A0A016SG70-F1
#
_entry.id   AF-A0A016SG70-F1
#
_cell.length_a   1.000
_cell.length_b   1.000
_cell.length_c   1.000
_cell.angle_alpha   90.00
_cell.angle_beta   90.00
_cell.angle_gamma   90.00
#
_symmetry.space_group_name_H-M   'P 1'
#
loop_
_entity.id
_entity.type
_entity.pdbx_description
1 polymer ?
#
loop_
_entity_poly.entity_id
_entity_poly.type
_entity_poly.pdbx_seq_one_letter_code
_entity_poly.pdbx_strand_id
1 'polypeptide(L)'
;MLGGVRLNTAGSGEGSSTSVPLVFLDQTLLVFDVEQTKNASQVINISKAPKVALVSFRFQTNAPTRYIVNPNCGVLEDDKPVPVKIELVGNRYNPQHKLLLQATVIENKDDWKTVSSSESSENGCGFAPRGV
;
A
#
# COMPACT_ATOMS: atom_id res chain seq x y z
N MET A 1 8.78 21.17 35.97
CA MET A 1 9.10 21.09 34.52
C MET A 1 10.57 20.79 34.39
N LEU A 2 10.94 19.55 34.11
CA LEU A 2 12.33 19.15 33.88
C LEU A 2 12.48 18.80 32.41
N GLY A 3 13.25 19.61 31.69
CA GLY A 3 13.73 19.29 30.37
C GLY A 3 14.85 18.26 30.46
N GLY A 4 14.77 17.22 29.62
CA GLY A 4 15.84 16.26 29.43
C GLY A 4 16.42 16.42 28.03
N VAL A 5 17.62 17.00 27.96
CA VAL A 5 18.50 16.90 26.79
C VAL A 5 19.27 15.58 26.88
N ARG A 6 19.37 14.85 25.77
CA ARG A 6 20.50 13.97 25.51
C ARG A 6 21.08 14.28 24.13
N LEU A 7 22.38 14.59 24.14
CA LEU A 7 23.26 14.79 23.00
C LEU A 7 24.00 13.46 22.72
N ASN A 8 24.07 13.07 21.46
CA ASN A 8 25.02 12.07 20.98
C ASN A 8 25.75 12.65 19.76
N THR A 9 27.07 12.77 19.88
CA THR A 9 28.02 13.31 18.89
C THR A 9 28.74 12.17 18.17
N ALA A 10 28.94 12.36 16.86
CA ALA A 10 29.94 11.78 15.94
C ALA A 10 29.89 10.28 15.54
N GLY A 11 29.54 10.06 14.26
CA GLY A 11 30.45 9.45 13.29
C GLY A 11 30.47 7.93 13.15
N SER A 12 29.59 7.39 12.31
CA SER A 12 29.94 6.34 11.34
C SER A 12 28.92 6.33 10.22
N GLY A 13 29.39 6.31 8.97
CA GLY A 13 28.54 6.37 7.79
C GLY A 13 27.70 5.11 7.63
N GLU A 14 26.42 5.21 7.94
CA GLU A 14 25.37 4.43 7.31
C GLU A 14 24.41 5.45 6.73
N GLY A 15 24.20 5.40 5.41
CA GLY A 15 23.16 6.18 4.77
C GLY A 15 21.83 5.78 5.38
N SER A 16 21.40 6.51 6.41
CA SER A 16 20.02 6.46 6.88
C SER A 16 19.20 7.00 5.72
N SER A 17 18.79 6.11 4.82
CA SER A 17 17.74 6.38 3.86
C SER A 17 16.48 6.61 4.70
N THR A 18 16.34 7.83 5.21
CA THR A 18 15.13 8.30 5.86
C THR A 18 14.07 8.19 4.78
N SER A 19 13.33 7.07 4.78
CA SER A 19 12.34 6.79 3.76
C SER A 19 11.33 7.91 3.82
N VAL A 20 11.37 8.81 2.86
CA VAL A 20 10.46 9.95 2.81
C VAL A 20 9.06 9.35 2.64
N PRO A 21 8.12 9.60 3.57
CA PRO A 21 6.78 9.05 3.45
C PRO A 21 6.15 9.63 2.19
N LEU A 22 5.71 8.76 1.27
CA LEU A 22 5.12 9.17 -0.01
C LEU A 22 3.60 9.40 0.10
N VAL A 23 2.96 8.64 0.99
CA VAL A 23 1.51 8.65 1.22
C VAL A 23 1.19 8.57 2.71
N PHE A 24 0.04 9.11 3.07
CA PHE A 24 -0.53 9.01 4.40
C PHE A 24 -1.91 8.34 4.33
N LEU A 25 -2.23 7.62 5.39
CA LEU A 25 -3.54 7.01 5.59
C LEU A 25 -4.19 7.63 6.82
N ASP A 26 -5.49 7.88 6.74
CA ASP A 26 -6.27 8.31 7.90
C ASP A 26 -6.38 7.21 8.97
N GLN A 27 -6.34 5.94 8.56
CA GLN A 27 -6.34 4.77 9.43
C GLN A 27 -5.48 3.63 8.86
N THR A 28 -4.78 2.93 9.74
CA THR A 28 -3.94 1.77 9.42
C THR A 28 -4.59 0.43 9.77
N LEU A 29 -5.68 0.47 10.54
CA LEU A 29 -6.45 -0.69 10.96
C LEU A 29 -7.86 -0.65 10.36
N LEU A 30 -8.31 -1.79 9.87
CA LEU A 30 -9.68 -1.97 9.36
C LEU A 30 -10.49 -2.76 10.39
N VAL A 31 -11.67 -2.24 10.70
CA VAL A 31 -12.67 -2.81 11.61
C VAL A 31 -13.92 -3.10 10.80
N PHE A 32 -14.23 -4.39 10.66
CA PHE A 32 -15.43 -4.84 9.97
C PHE A 32 -16.46 -5.33 10.99
N ASP A 33 -17.68 -4.82 10.88
CA ASP A 33 -18.83 -5.45 11.52
C ASP A 33 -19.21 -6.71 10.72
N VAL A 34 -18.98 -7.89 11.29
CA VAL A 34 -19.24 -9.18 10.63
C VAL A 34 -20.65 -9.70 10.84
N GLU A 35 -21.43 -9.10 11.76
CA GLU A 35 -22.77 -9.56 12.13
C GLU A 35 -23.86 -9.03 11.19
N GLN A 36 -23.53 -8.05 10.34
CA GLN A 36 -24.47 -7.52 9.35
C GLN A 36 -24.82 -8.53 8.25
N THR A 37 -26.02 -8.38 7.67
CA THR A 37 -26.53 -9.23 6.58
C THR A 37 -25.87 -8.96 5.23
N LYS A 38 -25.20 -7.82 5.07
CA LYS A 38 -24.49 -7.41 3.85
C LYS A 38 -22.98 -7.55 4.04
N ASN A 39 -22.21 -7.42 2.95
CA ASN A 39 -20.75 -7.37 3.03
C ASN A 39 -20.28 -6.17 3.85
N ALA A 40 -19.44 -6.42 4.85
CA ALA A 40 -18.83 -5.39 5.69
C ALA A 40 -17.95 -4.51 4.82
N SER A 41 -18.09 -3.19 4.94
CA SER A 41 -17.30 -2.27 4.15
C SER A 41 -16.77 -1.14 5.00
N GLN A 42 -15.53 -0.74 4.74
CA GLN A 42 -14.90 0.40 5.36
C GLN A 42 -14.26 1.29 4.30
N VAL A 43 -14.32 2.59 4.53
CA VAL A 43 -13.68 3.59 3.67
C VAL A 43 -12.48 4.14 4.41
N ILE A 44 -11.33 4.12 3.73
CA ILE A 44 -10.09 4.75 4.18
C ILE A 44 -9.73 5.89 3.24
N ASN A 45 -9.07 6.91 3.74
CA ASN A 45 -8.63 8.04 2.94
C ASN A 45 -7.12 8.02 2.78
N ILE A 46 -6.66 8.08 1.53
CA ILE A 46 -5.24 8.12 1.18
C ILE A 46 -4.91 9.53 0.73
N SER A 47 -3.91 10.14 1.33
CA SER A 47 -3.39 11.43 0.89
C SER A 47 -1.93 11.32 0.47
N LYS A 48 -1.55 12.18 -0.47
CA LYS A 48 -0.16 12.34 -0.89
C LYS A 48 0.60 13.14 0.17
N ALA A 49 1.89 12.84 0.35
CA ALA A 49 2.74 13.67 1.17
C ALA A 49 3.04 15.04 0.51
N PRO A 50 3.14 16.13 1.31
CA PRO A 50 3.39 17.44 0.77
C PRO A 50 4.79 17.49 0.11
N LYS A 51 4.91 18.25 -0.98
CA LYS A 51 6.15 18.40 -1.78
C LYS A 51 6.63 17.15 -2.51
N VAL A 52 5.84 16.07 -2.55
CA VAL A 52 6.05 14.93 -3.44
C VAL A 52 5.34 15.19 -4.77
N ALA A 53 5.99 14.81 -5.88
CA ALA A 53 5.45 14.86 -7.25
C ALA A 53 4.28 13.87 -7.42
N LEU A 54 4.04 13.34 -8.62
CA LEU A 54 3.00 12.33 -8.84
C LEU A 54 3.32 11.04 -8.08
N VAL A 55 2.36 10.49 -7.37
CA VAL A 55 2.52 9.22 -6.64
C VAL A 55 1.51 8.22 -7.14
N SER A 56 1.98 7.11 -7.69
CA SER A 56 1.13 5.94 -7.94
C SER A 56 0.92 5.18 -6.64
N PHE A 57 -0.27 4.60 -6.48
CA PHE A 57 -0.57 3.70 -5.37
C PHE A 57 -1.23 2.42 -5.87
N ARG A 58 -0.99 1.32 -5.14
CA ARG A 58 -1.60 0.02 -5.40
C ARG A 58 -1.83 -0.73 -4.09
N PHE A 59 -3.02 -1.32 -3.97
CA PHE A 59 -3.34 -2.26 -2.91
C PHE A 59 -3.05 -3.69 -3.33
N GLN A 60 -2.32 -4.39 -2.49
CA GLN A 60 -2.10 -5.82 -2.59
C GLN A 60 -2.70 -6.51 -1.37
N THR A 61 -3.12 -7.76 -1.54
CA THR A 61 -3.60 -8.57 -0.41
C THR A 61 -3.22 -10.02 -0.63
N ASN A 62 -2.98 -10.74 0.46
CA ASN A 62 -2.78 -12.20 0.44
C ASN A 62 -4.09 -12.98 0.27
N ALA A 63 -5.25 -12.31 0.27
CA ALA A 63 -6.56 -12.93 0.11
C ALA A 63 -7.45 -12.15 -0.89
N PRO A 64 -7.07 -12.11 -2.19
CA PRO A 64 -7.74 -11.28 -3.19
C PRO A 64 -9.20 -11.66 -3.46
N THR A 65 -9.59 -12.91 -3.16
CA THR A 65 -10.98 -13.36 -3.29
C THR A 65 -11.87 -12.95 -2.10
N ARG A 66 -11.28 -12.29 -1.08
CA ARG A 66 -11.95 -11.96 0.19
C ARG A 66 -12.14 -10.47 0.40
N TYR A 67 -11.35 -9.65 -0.28
CA TYR A 67 -11.42 -8.20 -0.17
C TYR A 67 -11.64 -7.58 -1.53
N ILE A 68 -12.67 -6.75 -1.64
CA ILE A 68 -12.90 -5.88 -2.79
C ILE A 68 -12.34 -4.52 -2.41
N VAL A 69 -11.32 -4.05 -3.12
CA VAL A 69 -10.73 -2.73 -2.90
C VAL A 69 -11.04 -1.85 -4.09
N ASN A 70 -11.69 -0.70 -3.85
CA ASN A 70 -12.06 0.23 -4.89
C ASN A 70 -11.83 1.70 -4.47
N PRO A 71 -10.96 2.44 -5.15
CA PRO A 71 -10.02 1.99 -6.20
C PRO A 71 -8.89 1.09 -5.63
N ASN A 72 -8.55 0.00 -6.33
CA ASN A 72 -7.39 -0.85 -5.97
C ASN A 72 -6.05 -0.21 -6.34
N CYS A 73 -6.04 0.64 -7.36
CA CYS A 73 -4.85 1.31 -7.86
C CYS A 73 -5.23 2.68 -8.42
N GLY A 74 -4.27 3.59 -8.48
CA GLY A 74 -4.49 4.93 -9.03
C GLY A 74 -3.26 5.81 -8.89
N VAL A 75 -3.46 7.09 -9.21
CA VAL A 75 -2.44 8.14 -9.11
C VAL A 75 -2.97 9.25 -8.22
N LEU A 76 -2.14 9.70 -7.28
CA LEU A 76 -2.36 10.86 -6.43
C LEU A 76 -1.64 12.06 -7.06
N GLU A 77 -2.41 12.98 -7.61
CA GLU A 77 -1.91 14.20 -8.27
C GLU A 77 -2.04 15.40 -7.32
N ASP A 78 -3.20 15.54 -6.71
CA ASP A 78 -3.52 16.61 -5.78
C ASP A 78 -3.17 16.23 -4.33
N ASP A 79 -3.09 17.23 -3.45
CA ASP A 79 -3.05 17.02 -1.99
C ASP A 79 -4.45 16.68 -1.40
N LYS A 80 -5.42 16.33 -2.26
CA LYS A 80 -6.75 15.90 -1.84
C LYS A 80 -6.74 14.43 -1.42
N PRO A 81 -7.32 14.08 -0.27
CA PRO A 81 -7.50 12.70 0.11
C PRO A 81 -8.41 11.96 -0.88
N VAL A 82 -8.00 10.76 -1.30
CA VAL A 82 -8.77 9.86 -2.15
C VAL A 82 -9.43 8.80 -1.28
N PRO A 83 -10.77 8.68 -1.29
CA PRO A 83 -11.47 7.65 -0.55
C PRO A 83 -11.31 6.30 -1.26
N VAL A 84 -10.86 5.29 -0.51
CA VAL A 84 -10.76 3.90 -0.94
C VAL A 84 -11.69 3.05 -0.10
N LYS A 85 -12.66 2.44 -0.77
CA LYS A 85 -13.61 1.51 -0.16
C LYS A 85 -13.04 0.10 -0.18
N ILE A 86 -13.01 -0.53 0.98
CA ILE A 86 -12.58 -1.90 1.18
C ILE A 86 -13.78 -2.69 1.70
N GLU A 87 -14.20 -3.70 0.96
CA GLU A 87 -15.32 -4.57 1.33
C GLU A 87 -14.83 -5.98 1.62
N LEU A 88 -15.31 -6.57 2.71
CA LEU A 88 -15.07 -7.94 3.11
C LEU A 88 -16.19 -8.83 2.57
N VAL A 89 -15.84 -9.69 1.62
CA VAL A 89 -16.81 -10.58 0.94
C VAL A 89 -17.28 -11.67 1.91
N GLY A 90 -18.60 -11.73 2.12
CA GLY A 90 -19.23 -12.75 2.96
C GLY A 90 -18.89 -12.66 4.44
N ASN A 91 -18.46 -11.48 4.92
CA ASN A 91 -18.13 -11.16 6.33
C ASN A 91 -17.15 -12.11 6.98
N ARG A 92 -16.24 -12.60 6.15
CA ARG A 92 -15.51 -13.83 6.42
C ARG A 92 -14.07 -13.45 6.81
N TYR A 93 -13.98 -12.73 7.94
CA TYR A 93 -12.75 -12.13 8.46
C TYR A 93 -11.72 -13.19 8.87
N ASN A 94 -10.44 -12.90 8.64
CA ASN A 94 -9.34 -13.72 9.11
C ASN A 94 -8.19 -12.80 9.55
N PRO A 95 -7.68 -12.91 10.80
CA PRO A 95 -6.60 -12.08 11.30
C PRO A 95 -5.27 -12.27 10.56
N GLN A 96 -5.09 -13.35 9.81
CA GLN A 96 -3.90 -13.59 8.98
C GLN A 96 -3.93 -12.84 7.64
N HIS A 97 -5.09 -12.32 7.24
CA HIS A 97 -5.20 -11.55 6.02
C HIS A 97 -4.58 -10.17 6.21
N LYS A 98 -3.81 -9.74 5.20
CA LYS A 98 -3.12 -8.46 5.21
C LYS A 98 -3.43 -7.71 3.92
N LEU A 99 -3.63 -6.40 4.05
CA LEU A 99 -3.65 -5.48 2.93
C LEU A 99 -2.38 -4.64 3.00
N LEU A 100 -1.71 -4.52 1.86
CA LEU A 100 -0.47 -3.78 1.70
C LEU A 100 -0.73 -2.64 0.74
N LEU A 101 -0.41 -1.41 1.16
CA LEU A 101 -0.40 -0.24 0.29
C LEU A 101 1.02 0.00 -0.19
N GLN A 102 1.23 -0.18 -1.49
CA GLN A 102 2.48 0.17 -2.18
C GLN A 102 2.29 1.53 -2.82
N ALA A 103 3.29 2.41 -2.67
CA ALA A 103 3.30 3.72 -3.28
C ALA A 103 4.67 4.00 -3.91
N THR A 104 4.66 4.54 -5.13
CA THR A 104 5.88 4.83 -5.90
C THR A 104 5.73 6.19 -6.58
N VAL A 105 6.78 7.01 -6.52
CA VAL A 105 6.83 8.28 -7.25
C VAL A 105 6.93 7.97 -8.74
N ILE A 106 6.08 8.62 -9.54
CA ILE A 106 6.08 8.48 -10.99
C ILE A 106 6.30 9.86 -11.62
N GLU A 107 6.88 9.88 -12.82
CA GLU A 107 7.07 11.12 -13.58
C GLU A 107 5.89 11.38 -14.53
N ASN A 108 5.25 10.32 -15.02
CA ASN A 108 4.16 10.39 -15.98
C ASN A 108 2.94 9.59 -15.50
N LYS A 109 1.74 10.10 -15.80
CA LYS A 109 0.46 9.49 -15.44
C LYS A 109 0.19 8.18 -16.18
N ASP A 110 0.89 7.88 -17.26
CA ASP A 110 0.74 6.59 -17.95
C ASP A 110 1.63 5.47 -17.37
N ASP A 111 2.64 5.84 -16.57
CA ASP A 111 3.63 4.90 -16.01
C ASP A 111 3.16 4.11 -14.79
N TRP A 112 2.01 4.43 -14.17
CA TRP A 112 1.52 3.60 -13.06
C TRP A 112 1.14 2.17 -13.51
N LYS A 113 0.89 1.97 -14.81
CA LYS A 113 0.62 0.65 -15.41
C LYS A 113 1.89 -0.18 -15.65
N THR A 114 3.02 0.47 -15.90
CA THR A 114 4.31 -0.20 -16.13
C THR A 114 4.97 -0.58 -14.81
N VAL A 115 4.91 0.31 -13.80
CA VAL A 115 5.40 0.05 -12.44
C VAL A 115 4.66 -1.12 -11.76
N SER A 116 3.39 -1.32 -12.08
CA SER A 116 2.60 -2.45 -11.56
C SER A 116 2.86 -3.79 -12.26
N SER A 117 3.62 -3.80 -13.36
CA SER A 117 3.92 -4.99 -14.18
C SER A 117 5.40 -5.40 -14.14
N SER A 118 6.29 -4.59 -13.57
CA SER A 118 7.74 -4.80 -13.61
C SER A 118 8.32 -5.68 -12.49
N GLU A 119 7.50 -6.19 -11.55
CA GLU A 119 7.93 -7.22 -10.57
C GLU A 119 7.66 -8.66 -11.04
N SER A 120 7.77 -8.94 -12.34
CA SER A 120 7.55 -10.29 -12.89
C SER A 120 8.44 -10.60 -14.11
N SER A 121 9.74 -10.39 -14.02
CA SER A 121 10.80 -10.96 -14.87
C SER A 121 12.13 -10.50 -14.25
N GLU A 122 13.04 -11.31 -13.72
CA GLU A 122 13.47 -12.67 -14.02
C GLU A 122 13.83 -13.36 -12.69
N ASN A 123 13.43 -14.62 -12.52
CA ASN A 123 14.22 -15.66 -11.86
C ASN A 123 13.63 -17.00 -12.29
N GLY A 124 14.44 -17.75 -13.04
CA GLY A 124 14.01 -18.88 -13.84
C GLY A 124 13.40 -20.05 -13.08
N CYS A 125 12.50 -20.75 -13.76
CA CYS A 125 12.39 -22.20 -13.66
C CYS A 125 12.11 -22.72 -15.06
N GLY A 126 13.14 -23.29 -15.69
CA GLY A 126 13.01 -23.97 -16.97
C GLY A 126 12.11 -25.18 -16.81
N PHE A 127 10.92 -25.12 -17.41
CA PHE A 127 10.13 -26.30 -17.67
C PHE A 127 10.73 -27.01 -18.88
N ALA A 128 11.61 -27.98 -18.62
CA ALA A 128 11.87 -29.04 -19.58
C ALA A 128 10.60 -29.91 -19.67
N PRO A 129 9.99 -30.09 -20.86
CA PRO A 129 8.98 -31.12 -21.02
C PRO A 129 9.68 -32.49 -21.01
N ARG A 130 9.49 -33.24 -19.92
CA ARG A 130 9.65 -34.71 -19.97
C ARG A 130 8.47 -35.26 -20.76
N GLY A 131 8.65 -35.39 -22.07
CA GLY A 131 7.84 -36.23 -22.95
C GLY A 131 8.45 -37.62 -23.01
N VAL A 132 7.62 -38.58 -22.59
CA VAL A 132 7.62 -40.06 -22.66
C VAL A 132 8.66 -40.70 -23.58
#